data_AF-A0A447N531-F1
#
_entry.id   AF-A0A447N531-F1
#
_cell.length_a   1.000
_cell.length_b   1.000
_cell.length_c   1.000
_cell.angle_alpha   90.00
_cell.angle_beta   90.00
_cell.angle_gamma   90.00
#
_symmetry.space_group_name_H-M   'P 1'
#
loop_
_entity.id
_entity.type
_entity.pdbx_description
1 polymer ?
#
loop_
_entity_poly.entity_id
_entity_poly.type
_entity_poly.pdbx_seq_one_letter_code
_entity_poly.pdbx_strand_id
1 'polypeptide(L)'
;MRTRGGKHNDLENVGYTARHHTFFEMLGNFSFGDYFKHDAIQFAWELLTGENWFALPKERLWVTVYETDDEAYEIWEKEVGIPRERIIRIGDNKGAPYASDNFWQMGDTGPCGPCTEIFYDHGDHIWGGPPGSPEEDGDRYIEIWNIVFMQFNRQADGTMEPLPKPSVDTGMGLERIAAVLQHVNSNYDIDLFRTLIEAVAKVTGATDLGNKSLRVIADHIRSCAFLVAGWRAAVE
;
A
#
# COMPACT_ATOMS: atom_id res chain seq x y z
N MET A 1 -2.73 -10.32 4.79
CA MET A 1 -3.97 -10.93 4.27
C MET A 1 -5.14 -10.00 4.61
N ARG A 2 -5.98 -9.67 3.63
CA ARG A 2 -7.14 -8.77 3.76
C ARG A 2 -8.39 -9.44 3.19
N THR A 3 -8.85 -10.50 3.86
CA THR A 3 -10.07 -11.24 3.52
C THR A 3 -11.26 -10.78 4.36
N ARG A 4 -12.48 -11.20 3.98
CA ARG A 4 -13.72 -10.97 4.73
C ARG A 4 -13.50 -11.05 6.26
N GLY A 5 -13.66 -9.91 6.94
CA GLY A 5 -13.57 -9.80 8.40
C GLY A 5 -12.39 -8.95 8.88
N GLY A 6 -12.63 -7.65 9.14
CA GLY A 6 -11.65 -6.71 9.69
C GLY A 6 -11.80 -5.30 9.11
N LYS A 7 -10.98 -4.38 9.60
CA LYS A 7 -10.94 -2.97 9.15
C LYS A 7 -10.48 -2.80 7.70
N HIS A 8 -9.66 -3.72 7.21
CA HIS A 8 -9.10 -3.72 5.84
C HIS A 8 -9.62 -4.95 5.09
N ASN A 9 -10.60 -4.78 4.20
CA ASN A 9 -11.23 -5.88 3.45
C ASN A 9 -11.27 -5.56 1.95
N ASP A 10 -10.49 -6.30 1.17
CA ASP A 10 -10.34 -6.10 -0.27
C ASP A 10 -11.00 -7.20 -1.12
N LEU A 11 -11.74 -8.13 -0.49
CA LEU A 11 -12.29 -9.32 -1.17
C LEU A 11 -13.16 -8.96 -2.39
N GLU A 12 -14.03 -7.96 -2.26
CA GLU A 12 -14.96 -7.58 -3.33
C GLU A 12 -14.24 -6.83 -4.48
N ASN A 13 -13.01 -6.35 -4.26
CA ASN A 13 -12.21 -5.62 -5.25
C ASN A 13 -11.36 -6.54 -6.13
N VAL A 14 -11.18 -7.80 -5.73
CA VAL A 14 -10.35 -8.78 -6.43
C VAL A 14 -10.92 -9.10 -7.81
N GLY A 15 -10.07 -8.97 -8.84
CA GLY A 15 -10.45 -9.19 -10.23
C GLY A 15 -11.22 -8.04 -10.89
N TYR A 16 -11.56 -6.98 -10.14
CA TYR A 16 -12.17 -5.75 -10.66
C TYR A 16 -11.17 -4.60 -10.78
N THR A 17 -10.16 -4.58 -9.92
CA THR A 17 -9.06 -3.60 -9.96
C THR A 17 -7.74 -4.29 -10.30
N ALA A 18 -6.76 -3.51 -10.74
CA ALA A 18 -5.43 -4.02 -11.08
C ALA A 18 -4.51 -4.24 -9.85
N ARG A 19 -4.93 -3.75 -8.67
CA ARG A 19 -4.06 -3.53 -7.50
C ARG A 19 -4.44 -4.25 -6.19
N HIS A 20 -5.60 -4.91 -6.14
CA HIS A 20 -6.13 -5.52 -4.91
C HIS A 20 -6.06 -7.04 -4.92
N HIS A 21 -5.69 -7.60 -3.77
CA HIS A 21 -5.56 -9.03 -3.52
C HIS A 21 -6.06 -9.38 -2.12
N THR A 22 -6.54 -10.61 -1.93
CA THR A 22 -6.86 -11.13 -0.59
C THR A 22 -5.60 -11.51 0.18
N PHE A 23 -4.65 -12.15 -0.50
CA PHE A 23 -3.31 -12.44 -0.01
C PHE A 23 -2.32 -11.61 -0.79
N PHE A 24 -1.39 -10.96 -0.11
CA PHE A 24 -0.30 -10.19 -0.70
C PHE A 24 0.84 -10.11 0.31
N GLU A 25 2.03 -9.79 -0.18
CA GLU A 25 3.22 -9.59 0.67
C GLU A 25 3.47 -8.11 0.90
N MET A 26 3.74 -7.76 2.15
CA MET A 26 4.03 -6.40 2.56
C MET A 26 5.50 -6.33 2.98
N LEU A 27 6.29 -5.59 2.21
CA LEU A 27 7.69 -5.30 2.51
C LEU A 27 7.72 -4.14 3.52
N GLY A 28 8.27 -4.37 4.70
CA GLY A 28 8.31 -3.36 5.76
C GLY A 28 9.66 -3.26 6.43
N ASN A 29 10.10 -2.03 6.69
CA ASN A 29 11.07 -1.69 7.72
C ASN A 29 10.36 -1.05 8.91
N PHE A 30 10.90 -1.30 10.11
CA PHE A 30 10.31 -0.87 11.37
C PHE A 30 11.38 -0.16 12.22
N SER A 31 10.97 0.90 12.92
CA SER A 31 11.79 1.58 13.93
C SER A 31 11.06 1.56 15.26
N PHE A 32 11.67 0.96 16.28
CA PHE A 32 11.09 0.87 17.63
C PHE A 32 11.76 1.87 18.57
N GLY A 33 11.43 3.15 18.42
CA GLY A 33 12.03 4.24 19.19
C GLY A 33 13.51 4.49 18.86
N ASP A 34 13.87 4.32 17.59
CA ASP A 34 15.19 4.60 17.02
C ASP A 34 15.09 5.86 16.13
N TYR A 35 15.12 5.70 14.80
CA TYR A 35 14.88 6.79 13.85
C TYR A 35 13.39 7.10 13.66
N PHE A 36 13.08 8.29 13.13
CA PHE A 36 11.70 8.75 12.92
C PHE A 36 11.51 9.34 11.50
N LYS A 37 10.71 10.40 11.34
CA LYS A 37 10.22 10.85 10.02
C LYS A 37 11.30 11.09 8.98
N HIS A 38 12.33 11.88 9.33
CA HIS A 38 13.42 12.25 8.42
C HIS A 38 14.06 11.00 7.79
N ASP A 39 14.65 10.13 8.60
CA ASP A 39 15.38 8.97 8.08
C ASP A 39 14.45 7.93 7.44
N ALA A 40 13.22 7.77 7.96
CA ALA A 40 12.24 6.87 7.36
C ALA A 40 11.90 7.28 5.92
N ILE A 41 11.67 8.57 5.69
CA ILE A 41 11.43 9.12 4.35
C ILE A 41 12.68 8.97 3.48
N GLN A 42 13.88 9.27 4.01
CA GLN A 42 15.13 9.15 3.25
C GLN A 42 15.43 7.70 2.84
N PHE A 43 15.20 6.71 3.71
CA PHE A 43 15.38 5.30 3.37
C PHE A 43 14.44 4.84 2.26
N ALA A 44 13.16 5.21 2.36
CA ALA A 44 12.19 4.87 1.31
C ALA A 44 12.58 5.54 -0.02
N TRP A 45 12.95 6.81 0.02
CA TRP A 45 13.32 7.56 -1.19
C TRP A 45 14.60 7.07 -1.85
N GLU A 46 15.63 6.73 -1.06
CA GLU A 46 16.89 6.16 -1.55
C GLU A 46 16.66 4.79 -2.19
N LEU A 47 15.86 3.91 -1.56
CA LEU A 47 15.54 2.61 -2.15
C LEU A 47 14.80 2.77 -3.49
N LEU A 48 13.78 3.63 -3.52
CA LEU A 48 12.96 3.83 -4.72
C LEU A 48 13.74 4.50 -5.87
N THR A 49 14.60 5.47 -5.57
CA THR A 49 15.12 6.39 -6.61
C THR A 49 16.63 6.41 -6.75
N GLY A 50 17.37 5.82 -5.82
CA GLY A 50 18.83 5.75 -5.89
C GLY A 50 19.28 4.86 -7.05
N GLU A 51 20.33 5.30 -7.77
CA GLU A 51 20.84 4.63 -8.97
C GLU A 51 21.35 3.20 -8.70
N ASN A 52 21.73 2.91 -7.45
CA ASN A 52 22.20 1.59 -7.03
C ASN A 52 21.07 0.66 -6.55
N TRP A 53 19.82 1.12 -6.58
CA TRP A 53 18.66 0.42 -6.02
C TRP A 53 17.59 0.21 -7.11
N PHE A 54 16.35 0.68 -6.90
CA PHE A 54 15.28 0.53 -7.89
C PHE A 54 15.34 1.54 -9.04
N ALA A 55 16.04 2.67 -8.84
CA ALA A 55 16.25 3.69 -9.86
C ALA A 55 14.97 4.15 -10.58
N LEU A 56 13.85 4.28 -9.85
CA LEU A 56 12.59 4.75 -10.41
C LEU A 56 12.67 6.22 -10.84
N PRO A 57 11.96 6.61 -11.92
CA PRO A 57 11.88 7.99 -12.36
C PRO A 57 11.17 8.87 -11.31
N LYS A 58 11.91 9.81 -10.72
CA LYS A 58 11.43 10.69 -9.63
C LYS A 58 10.22 11.53 -10.02
N GLU A 59 10.10 11.89 -11.30
CA GLU A 59 8.99 12.66 -11.86
C GLU A 59 7.66 11.90 -11.89
N ARG A 60 7.69 10.57 -11.77
CA ARG A 60 6.47 9.72 -11.70
C ARG A 60 6.03 9.44 -10.28
N LEU A 61 6.80 9.87 -9.28
CA LEU A 61 6.49 9.69 -7.88
C LEU A 61 5.75 10.90 -7.31
N TRP A 62 4.67 10.60 -6.60
CA TRP A 62 3.81 11.53 -5.90
C TRP A 62 3.75 11.13 -4.44
N VAL A 63 3.53 12.08 -3.55
CA VAL A 63 3.45 11.79 -2.12
C VAL A 63 2.24 12.45 -1.49
N THR A 64 1.63 11.77 -0.53
CA THR A 64 0.60 12.33 0.35
C THR A 64 1.13 12.46 1.77
N VAL A 65 0.65 13.47 2.49
CA VAL A 65 0.91 13.65 3.93
C VAL A 65 -0.40 13.97 4.63
N TYR A 66 -0.48 13.65 5.93
CA TYR A 66 -1.63 14.06 6.73
C TYR A 66 -1.73 15.58 6.80
N GLU A 67 -2.96 16.14 6.74
CA GLU A 67 -3.18 17.59 6.60
C GLU A 67 -2.44 18.43 7.65
N THR A 68 -2.39 17.95 8.90
CA THR A 68 -1.72 18.63 10.01
C THR A 68 -0.28 18.19 10.24
N ASP A 69 0.30 17.35 9.38
CA ASP A 69 1.70 16.91 9.48
C ASP A 69 2.63 17.81 8.65
N ASP A 70 2.89 19.01 9.18
CA ASP A 70 3.79 19.98 8.56
C ASP A 70 5.24 19.48 8.48
N GLU A 71 5.68 18.68 9.44
CA GLU A 71 7.03 18.12 9.48
C GLU A 71 7.26 17.19 8.29
N ALA A 72 6.34 16.26 8.01
CA ALA A 72 6.44 15.37 6.85
C ALA A 72 6.40 16.16 5.53
N TYR A 73 5.55 17.20 5.44
CA TYR A 73 5.49 18.07 4.27
C TYR A 73 6.83 18.78 4.03
N GLU A 74 7.44 19.34 5.08
CA GLU A 74 8.72 20.04 5.00
C GLU A 74 9.87 19.11 4.60
N ILE A 75 9.91 17.89 5.12
CA ILE A 75 10.91 16.88 4.71
C ILE A 75 10.80 16.59 3.21
N TRP A 76 9.59 16.30 2.71
CA TRP A 76 9.38 16.03 1.29
C TRP A 76 9.72 17.23 0.40
N GLU A 77 9.30 18.43 0.79
CA GLU A 77 9.52 19.65 0.00
C GLU A 77 11.00 20.07 -0.01
N LYS A 78 11.60 20.21 1.17
CA LYS A 78 12.88 20.92 1.34
C LYS A 78 14.08 19.99 1.32
N GLU A 79 13.95 18.79 1.86
CA GLU A 79 15.08 17.88 2.04
C GLU A 79 15.15 16.85 0.92
N VAL A 80 14.01 16.24 0.58
CA VAL A 80 13.91 15.34 -0.56
C VAL A 80 13.85 16.11 -1.89
N GLY A 81 13.19 17.28 -1.90
CA GLY A 81 13.09 18.13 -3.08
C GLY A 81 11.94 17.75 -4.02
N ILE A 82 10.85 17.17 -3.50
CA ILE A 82 9.65 16.92 -4.30
C ILE A 82 8.99 18.27 -4.62
N PRO A 83 8.67 18.55 -5.89
CA PRO A 83 7.92 19.75 -6.25
C PRO A 83 6.56 19.80 -5.54
N ARG A 84 6.19 20.98 -5.03
CA ARG A 84 5.01 21.17 -4.18
C ARG A 84 3.71 20.65 -4.81
N GLU A 85 3.59 20.72 -6.13
CA GLU A 85 2.43 20.23 -6.87
C GLU A 85 2.24 18.71 -6.79
N ARG A 86 3.27 17.96 -6.37
CA ARG A 86 3.22 16.50 -6.14
C ARG A 86 3.23 16.09 -4.67
N ILE A 87 3.12 17.06 -3.75
CA ILE A 87 2.96 16.82 -2.31
C ILE A 87 1.54 17.21 -1.92
N ILE A 88 0.70 16.20 -1.70
CA ILE A 88 -0.73 16.38 -1.48
C ILE A 88 -1.05 16.22 0.00
N ARG A 89 -1.82 17.15 0.56
CA ARG A 89 -2.28 17.07 1.95
C ARG A 89 -3.67 16.44 2.00
N ILE A 90 -3.83 15.39 2.79
CA ILE A 90 -5.10 14.68 2.97
C ILE A 90 -5.52 14.80 4.44
N GLY A 91 -6.68 15.39 4.67
CA GLY A 91 -7.30 15.51 5.99
C GLY A 91 -8.16 14.30 6.34
N ASP A 92 -9.13 14.50 7.23
CA ASP A 92 -10.14 13.51 7.60
C ASP A 92 -11.18 13.28 6.49
N ASN A 93 -10.71 12.80 5.33
CA ASN A 93 -11.50 12.62 4.10
C ASN A 93 -12.55 11.51 4.19
N LYS A 94 -12.57 10.72 5.28
CA LYS A 94 -13.58 9.67 5.53
C LYS A 94 -14.69 10.12 6.49
N GLY A 95 -14.80 11.43 6.73
CA GLY A 95 -15.97 12.05 7.37
C GLY A 95 -16.04 11.94 8.89
N ALA A 96 -14.94 11.56 9.55
CA ALA A 96 -14.86 11.50 11.01
C ALA A 96 -13.43 11.83 11.49
N PRO A 97 -13.25 12.30 12.74
CA PRO A 97 -11.94 12.59 13.29
C PRO A 97 -10.99 11.39 13.21
N TYR A 98 -9.78 11.61 12.69
CA TYR A 98 -8.76 10.58 12.43
C TYR A 98 -9.18 9.51 11.41
N ALA A 99 -10.30 9.71 10.70
CA ALA A 99 -10.73 8.85 9.62
C ALA A 99 -10.21 9.46 8.31
N SER A 100 -8.98 9.08 7.97
CA SER A 100 -8.23 9.58 6.83
C SER A 100 -7.57 8.43 6.08
N ASP A 101 -7.18 8.64 4.82
CA ASP A 101 -6.18 7.80 4.17
C ASP A 101 -4.79 8.03 4.76
N ASN A 102 -4.46 9.27 5.15
CA ASN A 102 -3.19 9.63 5.76
C ASN A 102 -3.17 9.54 7.29
N PHE A 103 -4.12 8.82 7.90
CA PHE A 103 -4.06 8.45 9.31
C PHE A 103 -4.30 6.94 9.44
N TRP A 104 -3.21 6.20 9.59
CA TRP A 104 -3.26 4.74 9.60
C TRP A 104 -3.60 4.21 11.00
N GLN A 105 -4.46 3.20 11.04
CA GLN A 105 -4.90 2.53 12.26
C GLN A 105 -4.92 1.02 12.04
N MET A 106 -4.34 0.27 13.00
CA MET A 106 -4.31 -1.20 12.94
C MET A 106 -5.71 -1.81 12.96
N GLY A 107 -6.60 -1.25 13.78
CA GLY A 107 -7.95 -1.72 14.00
C GLY A 107 -8.79 -0.67 14.69
N ASP A 108 -9.83 -1.10 15.40
CA ASP A 108 -10.60 -0.21 16.28
C ASP A 108 -9.82 0.18 17.54
N THR A 109 -8.87 -0.66 17.95
CA THR A 109 -7.90 -0.36 19.01
C THR A 109 -6.49 -0.69 18.53
N GLY A 110 -5.48 -0.20 19.24
CA GLY A 110 -4.08 -0.50 18.99
C GLY A 110 -3.28 0.67 18.41
N PRO A 111 -2.00 0.43 18.05
CA PRO A 111 -1.10 1.45 17.52
C PRO A 111 -1.65 2.13 16.26
N CYS A 112 -1.49 3.44 16.19
CA CYS A 112 -1.89 4.28 15.08
C CYS A 112 -1.09 5.59 15.01
N GLY A 113 -1.24 6.31 13.91
CA GLY A 113 -0.64 7.62 13.74
C GLY A 113 -0.84 8.21 12.34
N PRO A 114 -0.42 9.47 12.13
CA PRO A 114 -0.35 10.05 10.80
C PRO A 114 0.63 9.26 9.94
N CYS A 115 0.38 9.22 8.64
CA CYS A 115 1.26 8.56 7.68
C CYS A 115 1.49 9.42 6.44
N THR A 116 2.57 9.11 5.75
CA THR A 116 2.86 9.61 4.41
C THR A 116 2.92 8.44 3.46
N GLU A 117 2.31 8.60 2.29
CA GLU A 117 2.24 7.53 1.29
C GLU A 117 2.92 7.98 -0.01
N ILE A 118 3.53 7.03 -0.69
CA ILE A 118 4.22 7.22 -1.98
C ILE A 118 3.42 6.53 -3.06
N PHE A 119 3.06 7.29 -4.10
CA PHE A 119 2.29 6.85 -5.26
C PHE A 119 3.16 6.86 -6.52
N TYR A 120 2.88 5.97 -7.45
CA TYR A 120 3.50 5.91 -8.77
C TYR A 120 2.49 6.16 -9.88
N ASP A 121 2.76 7.12 -10.76
CA ASP A 121 1.96 7.39 -11.97
C ASP A 121 2.32 6.38 -13.08
N HIS A 122 1.42 5.43 -13.34
CA HIS A 122 1.60 4.45 -14.41
C HIS A 122 1.44 5.02 -15.83
N GLY A 123 0.88 6.22 -16.01
CA GLY A 123 0.77 6.91 -17.30
C GLY A 123 -0.67 7.28 -17.69
N ASP A 124 -0.80 8.19 -18.66
CA ASP A 124 -2.08 8.73 -19.12
C ASP A 124 -2.94 7.74 -19.92
N HIS A 125 -2.38 6.59 -20.31
CA HIS A 125 -3.10 5.49 -20.94
C HIS A 125 -4.00 4.70 -19.97
N ILE A 126 -3.95 5.01 -18.68
CA ILE A 126 -4.79 4.40 -17.64
C ILE A 126 -5.70 5.48 -17.04
N TRP A 127 -6.96 5.13 -16.82
CA TRP A 127 -7.91 6.02 -16.17
C TRP A 127 -7.60 6.17 -14.66
N GLY A 128 -7.66 7.40 -14.18
CA GLY A 128 -7.45 7.75 -12.78
C GLY A 128 -6.76 9.11 -12.62
N GLY A 129 -7.05 9.77 -11.50
CA GLY A 129 -6.43 11.03 -11.09
C GLY A 129 -5.48 10.84 -9.90
N PRO A 130 -4.69 11.87 -9.56
CA PRO A 130 -3.82 11.82 -8.39
C PRO A 130 -4.64 11.68 -7.08
N PRO A 131 -4.01 11.28 -5.96
CA PRO A 131 -4.71 11.19 -4.68
C PRO A 131 -5.31 12.54 -4.28
N GLY A 132 -6.46 12.53 -3.59
CA GLY A 132 -7.26 13.70 -3.25
C GLY A 132 -8.11 14.27 -4.40
N SER A 133 -8.02 13.69 -5.61
CA SER A 133 -8.86 14.09 -6.75
C SER A 133 -10.15 13.27 -6.84
N PRO A 134 -11.20 13.75 -7.54
CA PRO A 134 -12.43 12.96 -7.76
C PRO A 134 -12.22 11.62 -8.49
N GLU A 135 -11.06 11.43 -9.13
CA GLU A 135 -10.70 10.22 -9.90
C GLU A 135 -9.60 9.39 -9.20
N GLU A 136 -9.33 9.64 -7.91
CA GLU A 136 -8.25 8.99 -7.15
C GLU A 136 -8.35 7.46 -7.06
N ASP A 137 -9.56 6.90 -7.22
CA ASP A 137 -9.78 5.45 -7.12
C ASP A 137 -9.37 4.66 -8.39
N GLY A 138 -8.96 5.36 -9.44
CA GLY A 138 -8.43 4.76 -10.66
C GLY A 138 -7.11 4.01 -10.46
N ASP A 139 -6.73 3.21 -11.45
CA ASP A 139 -5.49 2.39 -11.40
C ASP A 139 -4.27 3.13 -11.99
N ARG A 140 -4.38 4.45 -12.24
CA ARG A 140 -3.26 5.26 -12.77
C ARG A 140 -2.21 5.58 -11.71
N TYR A 141 -2.64 6.18 -10.59
CA TYR A 141 -1.76 6.57 -9.50
C TYR A 141 -1.87 5.52 -8.40
N ILE A 142 -0.95 4.56 -8.40
CA ILE A 142 -1.00 3.44 -7.47
C ILE A 142 -0.19 3.79 -6.22
N GLU A 143 -0.80 3.68 -5.05
CA GLU A 143 -0.11 3.69 -3.76
C GLU A 143 0.87 2.51 -3.70
N ILE A 144 2.17 2.78 -3.64
CA ILE A 144 3.22 1.75 -3.61
C ILE A 144 3.69 1.50 -2.18
N TRP A 145 3.85 2.54 -1.37
CA TRP A 145 4.48 2.45 -0.05
C TRP A 145 3.84 3.42 0.95
N ASN A 146 3.34 2.90 2.07
CA ASN A 146 2.87 3.69 3.20
C ASN A 146 3.93 3.72 4.31
N ILE A 147 4.23 4.90 4.86
CA ILE A 147 5.16 5.16 5.96
C ILE A 147 4.38 5.76 7.11
N VAL A 148 4.08 4.94 8.12
CA VAL A 148 3.28 5.31 9.29
C VAL A 148 4.18 5.79 10.42
N PHE A 149 3.90 6.98 10.93
CA PHE A 149 4.55 7.55 12.10
C PHE A 149 3.72 7.21 13.34
N MET A 150 3.99 6.05 13.93
CA MET A 150 3.27 5.55 15.09
C MET A 150 3.45 6.50 16.28
N GLN A 151 2.35 7.08 16.74
CA GLN A 151 2.33 8.08 17.81
C GLN A 151 1.33 7.77 18.91
N PHE A 152 0.26 7.03 18.60
CA PHE A 152 -0.84 6.79 19.54
C PHE A 152 -1.19 5.32 19.64
N ASN A 153 -1.84 4.96 20.74
CA ASN A 153 -2.58 3.74 20.93
C ASN A 153 -4.06 4.12 21.06
N ARG A 154 -4.86 3.75 20.05
CA ARG A 154 -6.30 4.01 20.04
C ARG A 154 -6.99 3.07 21.03
N GLN A 155 -7.81 3.65 21.90
CA GLN A 155 -8.61 2.92 22.87
C GLN A 155 -10.00 2.59 22.32
N ALA A 156 -10.71 1.69 23.00
CA ALA A 156 -12.04 1.24 22.57
C ALA A 156 -13.09 2.37 22.56
N ASP A 157 -12.91 3.40 23.38
CA ASP A 157 -13.76 4.60 23.42
C ASP A 157 -13.38 5.64 22.36
N GLY A 158 -12.37 5.37 21.53
CA GLY A 158 -11.86 6.25 20.50
C GLY A 158 -10.81 7.26 20.97
N THR A 159 -10.44 7.26 22.26
CA THR A 159 -9.36 8.12 22.77
C THR A 159 -8.00 7.69 22.21
N MET A 160 -7.09 8.65 22.05
CA MET A 160 -5.74 8.46 21.52
C MET A 160 -4.72 8.63 22.64
N GLU A 161 -4.20 7.52 23.17
CA GLU A 161 -3.14 7.56 24.19
C GLU A 161 -1.77 7.66 23.54
N PRO A 162 -0.90 8.61 23.90
CA PRO A 162 0.45 8.68 23.33
C PRO A 162 1.27 7.41 23.59
N LEU A 163 1.96 6.92 22.57
CA LEU A 163 2.91 5.81 22.73
C LEU A 163 4.13 6.25 23.56
N PRO A 164 4.73 5.35 24.36
CA PRO A 164 5.92 5.68 25.15
C PRO A 164 7.11 6.18 24.33
N LYS A 165 7.23 5.70 23.09
CA LYS A 165 8.25 6.11 22.13
C LYS A 165 7.62 6.20 20.73
N PRO A 166 7.73 7.35 20.04
CA PRO A 166 7.41 7.44 18.63
C PRO A 166 8.19 6.38 17.85
N SER A 167 7.51 5.73 16.90
CA SER A 167 8.03 4.58 16.16
C SER A 167 7.63 4.67 14.69
N VAL A 168 8.28 3.91 13.82
CA VAL A 168 7.97 3.87 12.38
C VAL A 168 7.52 2.47 12.01
N ASP A 169 6.44 2.38 11.27
CA ASP A 169 5.92 1.17 10.63
C ASP A 169 5.72 1.48 9.15
N THR A 170 6.32 0.69 8.27
CA THR A 170 6.20 0.91 6.82
C THR A 170 5.67 -0.34 6.14
N GLY A 171 4.93 -0.14 5.06
CA GLY A 171 4.38 -1.22 4.25
C GLY A 171 4.36 -0.87 2.77
N MET A 172 5.16 -1.58 1.98
CA MET A 172 5.15 -1.56 0.53
C MET A 172 4.54 -2.85 -0.02
N GLY A 173 3.56 -2.73 -0.92
CA GLY A 173 2.98 -3.91 -1.56
C GLY A 173 3.96 -4.53 -2.55
N LEU A 174 4.43 -5.75 -2.30
CA LEU A 174 5.40 -6.44 -3.16
C LEU A 174 4.92 -6.52 -4.61
N GLU A 175 3.67 -6.93 -4.82
CA GLU A 175 3.11 -7.07 -6.16
C GLU A 175 2.97 -5.73 -6.89
N ARG A 176 2.71 -4.65 -6.15
CA ARG A 176 2.58 -3.30 -6.72
C ARG A 176 3.95 -2.78 -7.17
N ILE A 177 4.98 -2.85 -6.32
CA ILE A 177 6.34 -2.44 -6.72
C ILE A 177 6.91 -3.36 -7.81
N ALA A 178 6.59 -4.66 -7.79
CA ALA A 178 6.96 -5.58 -8.86
C ALA A 178 6.35 -5.18 -10.20
N ALA A 179 5.08 -4.75 -10.22
CA ALA A 179 4.45 -4.26 -11.45
C ALA A 179 5.19 -3.05 -12.03
N VAL A 180 5.56 -2.09 -11.17
CA VAL A 180 6.35 -0.92 -11.56
C VAL A 180 7.71 -1.33 -12.14
N LEU A 181 8.46 -2.18 -11.43
CA LEU A 181 9.81 -2.62 -11.82
C LEU A 181 9.83 -3.49 -13.07
N GLN A 182 8.76 -4.25 -13.32
CA GLN A 182 8.61 -5.09 -14.51
C GLN A 182 7.94 -4.34 -15.68
N HIS A 183 7.70 -3.04 -15.54
CA HIS A 183 7.11 -2.17 -16.55
C HIS A 183 5.71 -2.62 -17.01
N VAL A 184 4.91 -3.11 -16.07
CA VAL A 184 3.50 -3.47 -16.28
C VAL A 184 2.60 -2.62 -15.39
N ASN A 185 1.30 -2.63 -15.68
CA ASN A 185 0.32 -1.75 -15.04
C ASN A 185 -0.61 -2.46 -14.06
N SER A 186 -0.61 -3.79 -14.10
CA SER A 186 -1.46 -4.63 -13.25
C SER A 186 -0.59 -5.59 -12.48
N ASN A 187 -0.92 -5.80 -11.22
CA ASN A 187 -0.28 -6.83 -10.40
C ASN A 187 -0.43 -8.21 -11.04
N TYR A 188 -1.51 -8.44 -11.78
CA TYR A 188 -1.74 -9.71 -12.47
C TYR A 188 -0.83 -9.93 -13.70
N ASP A 189 -0.12 -8.89 -14.14
CA ASP A 189 0.83 -8.95 -15.25
C ASP A 189 2.28 -9.16 -14.82
N ILE A 190 2.56 -9.27 -13.52
CA ILE A 190 3.89 -9.63 -13.03
C ILE A 190 4.17 -11.11 -13.30
N ASP A 191 5.44 -11.47 -13.39
CA ASP A 191 5.93 -12.84 -13.58
C ASP A 191 5.24 -13.90 -12.70
N LEU A 192 5.06 -13.62 -11.40
CA LEU A 192 4.37 -14.50 -10.45
C LEU A 192 2.94 -14.80 -10.91
N PHE A 193 2.15 -13.77 -11.21
CA PHE A 193 0.76 -13.94 -11.57
C PHE A 193 0.58 -14.46 -12.99
N ARG A 194 1.43 -14.08 -13.96
CA ARG A 194 1.40 -14.67 -15.30
C ARG A 194 1.55 -16.19 -15.24
N THR A 195 2.56 -16.66 -14.51
CA THR A 195 2.80 -18.10 -14.31
C THR A 195 1.61 -18.78 -13.61
N LEU A 196 1.06 -18.13 -12.57
CA LEU A 196 -0.06 -18.70 -11.80
C LEU A 196 -1.35 -18.74 -12.61
N ILE A 197 -1.65 -17.71 -13.40
CA ILE A 197 -2.82 -17.62 -14.28
C ILE A 197 -2.74 -18.68 -15.39
N GLU A 198 -1.58 -18.91 -15.97
CA GLU A 198 -1.36 -20.00 -16.94
C GLU A 198 -1.62 -21.37 -16.31
N ALA A 199 -1.17 -21.60 -15.08
CA ALA A 199 -1.44 -22.83 -14.35
C ALA A 199 -2.94 -23.03 -14.07
N VAL A 200 -3.65 -21.95 -13.68
CA VAL A 200 -5.11 -21.97 -13.50
C VAL A 200 -5.81 -22.31 -14.82
N ALA A 201 -5.45 -21.63 -15.91
CA ALA A 201 -6.05 -21.85 -17.22
C ALA A 201 -5.88 -23.31 -17.68
N LYS A 202 -4.70 -23.90 -17.43
CA LYS A 202 -4.41 -25.30 -17.72
C LYS A 202 -5.33 -26.28 -16.99
N VAL A 203 -5.62 -26.04 -15.70
CA VAL A 203 -6.47 -26.96 -14.91
C VAL A 203 -7.96 -26.73 -15.12
N THR A 204 -8.38 -25.53 -15.51
CA THR A 204 -9.79 -25.23 -15.82
C THR A 204 -10.16 -25.44 -17.29
N GLY A 205 -9.17 -25.61 -18.17
CA GLY A 205 -9.38 -25.69 -19.62
C GLY A 205 -9.75 -24.35 -20.27
N ALA A 206 -9.50 -23.23 -19.60
CA ALA A 206 -9.79 -21.90 -20.14
C ALA A 206 -8.72 -21.51 -21.18
N THR A 207 -9.15 -20.88 -22.27
CA THR A 207 -8.26 -20.42 -23.35
C THR A 207 -8.09 -18.90 -23.38
N ASP A 208 -9.05 -18.16 -22.83
CA ASP A 208 -8.99 -16.71 -22.69
C ASP A 208 -8.27 -16.31 -21.39
N LEU A 209 -6.97 -16.00 -21.50
CA LEU A 209 -6.14 -15.56 -20.37
C LEU A 209 -6.51 -14.18 -19.83
N GLY A 210 -7.28 -13.38 -20.57
CA GLY A 210 -7.76 -12.07 -20.12
C GLY A 210 -8.94 -12.15 -19.15
N ASN A 211 -9.56 -13.34 -19.03
CA ASN A 211 -10.77 -13.52 -18.24
C ASN A 211 -10.53 -13.24 -16.75
N LYS A 212 -11.37 -12.38 -16.16
CA LYS A 212 -11.28 -12.00 -14.73
C LYS A 212 -11.36 -13.19 -13.78
N SER A 213 -12.06 -14.27 -14.15
CA SER A 213 -12.17 -15.46 -13.32
C SER A 213 -10.83 -16.13 -13.08
N LEU A 214 -9.90 -16.08 -14.05
CA LEU A 214 -8.56 -16.63 -13.87
C LEU A 214 -7.77 -15.81 -12.84
N ARG A 215 -7.90 -14.49 -12.87
CA ARG A 215 -7.30 -13.57 -11.88
C ARG A 215 -7.86 -13.82 -10.48
N VAL A 216 -9.17 -14.01 -10.36
CA VAL A 216 -9.83 -14.33 -9.08
C VAL A 216 -9.34 -15.67 -8.52
N ILE A 217 -9.28 -16.73 -9.34
CA ILE A 217 -8.80 -18.04 -8.88
C ILE A 217 -7.32 -17.97 -8.50
N ALA A 218 -6.49 -17.27 -9.29
CA ALA A 218 -5.07 -17.07 -9.00
C ALA A 218 -4.86 -16.32 -7.68
N ASP A 219 -5.67 -15.32 -7.35
CA ASP A 219 -5.66 -14.68 -6.04
C ASP A 219 -6.08 -15.65 -4.92
N HIS A 220 -7.25 -16.29 -5.09
CA HIS A 220 -7.87 -17.12 -4.05
C HIS A 220 -7.06 -18.38 -3.71
N ILE A 221 -6.34 -18.96 -4.67
CA ILE A 221 -5.51 -20.12 -4.38
C ILE A 221 -4.35 -19.75 -3.44
N ARG A 222 -3.76 -18.55 -3.58
CA ARG A 222 -2.72 -18.06 -2.66
C ARG A 222 -3.30 -17.93 -1.25
N SER A 223 -4.44 -17.25 -1.12
CA SER A 223 -5.08 -17.04 0.17
C SER A 223 -5.46 -18.36 0.85
N CYS A 224 -6.15 -19.25 0.13
CA CYS A 224 -6.61 -20.52 0.68
C CYS A 224 -5.45 -21.44 1.08
N ALA A 225 -4.43 -21.58 0.22
CA ALA A 225 -3.30 -22.45 0.49
C ALA A 225 -2.49 -21.96 1.70
N PHE A 226 -2.21 -20.66 1.80
CA PHE A 226 -1.50 -20.09 2.95
C PHE A 226 -2.30 -20.15 4.24
N LEU A 227 -3.64 -20.01 4.20
CA LEU A 227 -4.48 -20.22 5.37
C LEU A 227 -4.42 -21.66 5.86
N VAL A 228 -4.51 -22.64 4.95
CA VAL A 228 -4.43 -24.06 5.31
C VAL A 228 -3.03 -24.40 5.87
N ALA A 229 -1.97 -23.89 5.26
CA ALA A 229 -0.60 -24.13 5.71
C ALA A 229 -0.26 -23.41 7.02
N GLY A 230 -0.78 -22.20 7.21
CA GLY A 230 -0.61 -21.39 8.42
C GLY A 230 -1.48 -21.84 9.59
N TRP A 231 -2.54 -22.61 9.31
CA TRP A 231 -3.32 -23.30 10.34
C TRP A 231 -2.46 -24.41 10.97
N ARG A 232 -1.75 -24.06 12.05
CA ARG A 232 -1.44 -25.07 13.06
C ARG A 232 -2.77 -25.48 13.66
N ALA A 233 -3.27 -26.65 13.27
CA ALA A 233 -4.15 -27.38 14.17
C ALA A 233 -3.37 -27.51 15.48
N ALA A 234 -3.81 -26.81 16.53
CA ALA A 234 -3.49 -27.18 17.88
C ALA A 234 -4.10 -28.57 18.07
N VAL A 235 -3.34 -29.59 17.68
CA VAL A 235 -3.62 -30.98 18.04
C VAL A 235 -3.14 -31.09 19.47
N GLU A 236 -4.04 -30.78 20.41
CA GLU A 236 -4.05 -31.40 21.74
C GLU A 236 -4.82 -32.72 21.67
#